data_AF-A0A0J6IM55-F1
#
_entry.id   AF-A0A0J6IM55-F1
#
_cell.length_a   1.000
_cell.length_b   1.000
_cell.length_c   1.000
_cell.angle_alpha   90.00
_cell.angle_beta   90.00
_cell.angle_gamma   90.00
#
_symmetry.space_group_name_H-M   'P 1'
#
loop_
_entity.id
_entity.type
_entity.pdbx_description
1 polymer ?
#
loop_
_entity_poly.entity_id
_entity_poly.type
_entity_poly.pdbx_seq_one_letter_code
_entity_poly.pdbx_strand_id
1 'polypeptide(L)'
;MAKGLCERNSAELTLDGLSTILNYSGTLPWLKRAIRLGLLSLQRREDIVTWPKTAVDLERNTLKVSPGRTQNYGTPIHLEIVMGQALREVVLV
;
A
#
# COMPACT_ATOMS: atom_id res chain seq x y z
N MET A 1 -3.59 -8.12 37.76
CA MET A 1 -3.20 -8.96 36.60
C MET A 1 -3.47 -8.19 35.32
N ALA A 2 -2.53 -7.37 34.86
CA ALA A 2 -2.60 -6.70 33.56
C ALA A 2 -1.53 -7.32 32.66
N LYS A 3 -1.96 -8.24 31.79
CA LYS A 3 -1.16 -8.72 30.65
C LYS A 3 -1.55 -7.88 29.44
N GLY A 4 -0.56 -7.39 28.69
CA GLY A 4 -0.77 -7.09 27.28
C GLY A 4 -0.45 -5.67 26.82
N LEU A 5 0.81 -5.25 26.98
CA LEU A 5 1.41 -4.35 26.00
C LEU A 5 2.81 -4.91 25.72
N CYS A 6 2.90 -5.82 24.73
CA CYS A 6 4.17 -5.97 24.03
C CYS A 6 4.50 -4.58 23.49
N GLU A 7 5.51 -3.93 24.06
CA GLU A 7 6.18 -2.79 23.46
C GLU A 7 6.54 -3.19 22.04
N ARG A 8 5.76 -2.73 21.05
CA ARG A 8 6.06 -2.98 19.64
C ARG A 8 7.23 -2.11 19.26
N ASN A 9 8.44 -2.53 19.63
CA ASN A 9 9.66 -2.10 18.96
C ASN A 9 9.59 -2.64 17.53
N SER A 10 8.91 -1.90 16.67
CA SER A 10 8.84 -2.20 15.25
C SER A 10 10.18 -1.76 14.67
N ALA A 11 11.11 -2.71 14.50
CA ALA A 11 12.34 -2.42 13.79
C ALA A 11 11.98 -1.88 12.40
N GLU A 12 12.54 -0.73 12.04
CA GLU A 12 12.36 -0.17 10.70
C GLU A 12 12.98 -1.10 9.66
N LEU A 13 12.28 -1.31 8.54
CA LEU A 13 12.80 -2.13 7.46
C LEU A 13 13.90 -1.36 6.72
N THR A 14 15.12 -1.90 6.71
CA THR A 14 16.23 -1.34 5.93
C THR A 14 16.12 -1.69 4.45
N LEU A 15 16.84 -0.95 3.59
CA LEU A 15 16.90 -1.24 2.15
C LEU A 15 17.43 -2.65 1.87
N ASP A 16 18.43 -3.11 2.64
CA ASP A 16 18.98 -4.47 2.52
C ASP A 16 17.96 -5.54 2.93
N GLY A 17 17.20 -5.26 3.99
CA GLY A 17 16.11 -6.13 4.42
C GLY A 17 15.02 -6.25 3.34
N LEU A 18 14.63 -5.14 2.72
CA LEU A 18 13.68 -5.13 1.61
C LEU A 18 14.20 -5.92 0.41
N SER A 19 15.47 -5.69 0.02
CA SER A 19 16.11 -6.41 -1.09
C SER A 19 16.12 -7.92 -0.84
N THR A 20 16.42 -8.34 0.38
CA THR A 20 16.39 -9.76 0.79
C THR A 20 14.99 -10.36 0.57
N ILE A 21 13.94 -9.67 0.99
CA ILE A 21 12.56 -10.12 0.81
C ILE A 21 12.18 -10.21 -0.68
N LEU A 22 12.55 -9.20 -1.47
CA LEU A 22 12.21 -9.14 -2.89
C LEU A 22 12.95 -10.20 -3.73
N ASN A 23 14.18 -10.54 -3.34
CA ASN A 23 15.02 -11.51 -4.05
C ASN A 23 14.83 -12.95 -3.57
N TYR A 24 14.16 -13.16 -2.44
CA TYR A 24 13.83 -14.50 -1.97
C TYR A 24 12.98 -15.26 -3.00
N SER A 25 13.38 -16.49 -3.30
CA SER A 25 12.77 -17.33 -4.35
C SER A 25 11.31 -17.70 -4.06
N GLY A 26 10.93 -17.78 -2.79
CA GLY A 26 9.55 -18.04 -2.38
C GLY A 26 8.65 -16.80 -2.43
N THR A 27 9.17 -15.61 -2.69
CA THR A 27 8.36 -14.38 -2.75
C THR A 27 7.56 -14.35 -4.05
N LEU A 28 6.25 -14.58 -3.94
CA LEU A 28 5.35 -14.65 -5.08
C LEU A 28 5.26 -13.29 -5.82
N PRO A 29 5.02 -13.29 -7.15
CA PRO A 29 4.94 -12.05 -7.94
C PRO A 29 3.91 -11.04 -7.41
N TRP A 30 2.74 -11.51 -6.98
CA TRP A 30 1.71 -10.63 -6.41
C TRP A 30 2.17 -9.96 -5.11
N LEU A 31 2.97 -10.65 -4.30
CA LEU A 31 3.48 -10.12 -3.03
C LEU A 31 4.54 -9.04 -3.31
N LYS A 32 5.42 -9.26 -4.30
CA LYS A 32 6.36 -8.23 -4.75
C LYS A 32 5.61 -6.99 -5.24
N ARG A 33 4.50 -7.16 -5.98
CA ARG A 33 3.65 -6.05 -6.42
C ARG A 33 3.01 -5.34 -5.25
N ALA A 34 2.42 -6.05 -4.30
CA ALA A 34 1.81 -5.46 -3.11
C ALA A 34 2.81 -4.65 -2.27
N ILE A 35 4.04 -5.16 -2.11
CA ILE A 35 5.13 -4.44 -1.44
C ILE A 35 5.47 -3.14 -2.19
N ARG A 36 5.69 -3.22 -3.51
CA ARG A 36 5.99 -2.02 -4.33
C ARG A 36 4.84 -1.02 -4.30
N LEU A 37 3.60 -1.51 -4.36
CA LEU A 37 2.41 -0.67 -4.30
C LEU A 37 2.35 0.10 -2.98
N GLY A 38 2.54 -0.57 -1.84
CA GLY A 38 2.56 0.09 -0.54
C GLY A 38 3.70 1.11 -0.36
N LEU A 39 4.90 0.80 -0.88
CA LEU A 39 6.03 1.72 -0.84
C LEU A 39 5.81 2.98 -1.71
N LEU A 40 5.16 2.83 -2.87
CA LEU A 40 4.99 3.91 -3.83
C LEU A 40 3.73 4.74 -3.58
N SER A 41 2.66 4.13 -3.07
CA SER A 41 1.41 4.84 -2.77
C SER A 41 1.35 5.36 -1.33
N LEU A 42 2.20 4.83 -0.43
CA LEU A 42 2.23 5.13 1.01
C LEU A 42 0.88 4.86 1.70
N GLN A 43 0.15 3.85 1.23
CA GLN A 43 -1.17 3.51 1.76
C GLN A 43 -1.07 2.35 2.73
N ARG A 44 -2.05 2.27 3.64
CA ARG A 44 -2.07 1.20 4.63
C ARG A 44 -2.43 -0.12 3.98
N ARG A 45 -2.01 -1.21 4.62
CA ARG A 45 -2.26 -2.57 4.14
C ARG A 45 -3.76 -2.80 3.89
N GLU A 46 -4.62 -2.37 4.82
CA GLU A 46 -6.07 -2.53 4.73
C GLU A 46 -6.69 -1.77 3.54
N ASP A 47 -6.15 -0.61 3.18
CA ASP A 47 -6.64 0.18 2.05
C ASP A 47 -6.20 -0.46 0.72
N ILE A 48 -4.96 -0.97 0.66
CA ILE A 48 -4.41 -1.64 -0.53
C ILE A 48 -5.20 -2.91 -0.88
N VAL A 49 -5.52 -3.75 0.11
CA VAL A 49 -6.20 -5.03 -0.15
C VAL A 49 -7.68 -4.87 -0.53
N THR A 50 -8.27 -3.70 -0.24
CA THR A 50 -9.68 -3.41 -0.55
C THR A 50 -9.86 -2.55 -1.80
N TRP A 51 -8.78 -2.25 -2.53
CA TRP A 51 -8.88 -1.40 -3.70
C TRP A 51 -9.64 -2.03 -4.86
N PRO A 52 -10.72 -1.37 -5.32
CA PRO A 52 -11.35 -1.78 -6.56
C PRO A 52 -10.47 -1.37 -7.74
N LYS A 53 -10.46 -2.15 -8.82
CA LYS A 53 -9.76 -1.78 -10.05
C LYS A 53 -10.23 -0.43 -10.63
N THR A 54 -11.50 -0.08 -10.39
CA THR A 54 -12.12 1.19 -10.81
C THR A 54 -11.57 2.41 -10.07
N ALA A 55 -10.77 2.23 -9.03
CA ALA A 55 -10.05 3.32 -8.36
C ALA A 55 -8.95 3.92 -9.23
N VAL A 56 -8.46 3.19 -10.22
CA VAL A 56 -7.40 3.61 -11.13
C VAL A 56 -8.01 4.24 -12.38
N ASP A 57 -7.59 5.46 -12.69
CA ASP A 57 -7.83 6.13 -13.96
C ASP A 57 -6.51 6.24 -14.74
N LEU A 58 -6.33 5.37 -15.74
CA LEU A 58 -5.11 5.31 -16.55
C LEU A 58 -5.00 6.47 -17.54
N GLU A 59 -6.12 7.04 -17.98
CA GLU A 59 -6.15 8.18 -18.90
C GLU A 59 -5.70 9.44 -18.18
N ARG A 60 -6.27 9.68 -16.99
CA ARG A 60 -5.93 10.85 -16.15
C ARG A 60 -4.67 10.62 -15.32
N ASN A 61 -4.13 9.40 -15.30
CA ASN A 61 -2.98 9.00 -14.52
C ASN A 61 -3.19 9.22 -13.00
N THR A 62 -4.40 8.93 -12.52
CA THR A 62 -4.75 9.10 -11.10
C THR A 62 -5.24 7.82 -10.45
N LEU A 63 -5.01 7.71 -9.14
CA LEU A 63 -5.47 6.63 -8.28
C LEU A 63 -6.27 7.24 -7.13
N LYS A 64 -7.54 6.84 -7.01
CA LYS A 64 -8.42 7.26 -5.92
C LYS A 64 -8.33 6.31 -4.74
N VAL A 65 -8.09 6.84 -3.56
CA VAL A 65 -7.98 6.09 -2.32
C VAL A 65 -9.03 6.60 -1.33
N SER A 66 -9.79 5.67 -0.76
CA SER A 66 -10.81 5.98 0.25
C SER A 66 -10.38 5.34 1.57
N PRO A 67 -9.62 6.05 2.42
CA PRO A 67 -9.08 5.45 3.63
C PRO A 67 -10.20 4.99 4.55
N GLY A 68 -10.16 3.74 5.00
CA GLY A 68 -11.22 3.14 5.82
C GLY A 68 -11.54 3.93 7.10
N ARG A 69 -10.57 4.66 7.67
CA ARG A 69 -10.79 5.50 8.86
C ARG A 69 -11.72 6.69 8.66
N THR A 70 -11.91 7.14 7.42
CA THR A 70 -12.71 8.34 7.13
C THR A 70 -14.14 8.01 6.69
N GLN A 71 -14.48 6.72 6.55
CA GLN A 71 -15.82 6.27 6.15
C GLN A 71 -16.91 6.64 7.17
N ASN A 72 -16.54 6.83 8.44
CA ASN A 72 -17.46 7.24 9.51
C ASN A 72 -17.65 8.77 9.59
N TYR A 73 -16.99 9.55 8.74
CA TYR A 73 -17.18 11.00 8.71
C TYR A 73 -18.44 11.34 7.93
N GLY A 74 -19.13 12.43 8.31
CA GLY A 74 -20.32 12.89 7.58
C GLY A 74 -20.03 13.21 6.11
N THR A 75 -18.77 13.46 5.76
CA THR A 75 -18.27 13.49 4.39
C THR A 75 -16.99 12.64 4.32
N PRO A 76 -17.01 11.47 3.65
CA PRO A 76 -15.83 10.65 3.47
C PRO A 76 -14.72 11.42 2.74
N ILE A 77 -13.47 11.22 3.18
CA ILE A 77 -12.32 11.85 2.53
C ILE A 77 -11.77 10.87 1.50
N HIS A 78 -11.65 11.35 0.26
CA HIS A 78 -11.03 10.61 -0.83
C HIS A 78 -9.73 11.32 -1.21
N LEU A 79 -8.64 10.56 -1.26
CA LEU A 79 -7.37 11.03 -1.79
C LEU A 79 -7.32 10.71 -3.28
N GLU A 80 -6.90 11.66 -4.09
CA GLU A 80 -6.58 11.43 -5.50
C GLU A 80 -5.07 11.59 -5.68
N ILE A 81 -4.41 10.48 -6.02
CA ILE A 81 -2.96 10.41 -6.17
C ILE A 81 -2.64 10.49 -7.66
N VAL A 82 -1.87 11.49 -8.08
CA VAL A 82 -1.27 11.49 -9.43
C VAL A 82 -0.12 10.48 -9.43
N MET A 83 -0.22 9.47 -10.29
CA MET A 83 0.74 8.36 -10.29
C MET A 83 2.06 8.79 -10.95
N GLY A 84 3.16 8.76 -10.21
CA GLY A 84 4.49 8.80 -10.81
C GLY A 84 4.74 7.55 -11.67
N GLN A 85 5.76 7.60 -12.54
CA GLN A 85 6.09 6.51 -13.47
C GLN A 85 6.17 5.14 -12.76
N ALA A 86 6.91 5.07 -11.66
CA ALA A 86 7.09 3.83 -10.91
C ALA A 86 5.78 3.25 -10.37
N LEU A 87 4.84 4.10 -9.92
CA LEU A 87 3.54 3.65 -9.43
C LEU A 87 2.65 3.20 -10.59
N ARG A 88 2.66 3.94 -11.71
CA ARG A 88 1.92 3.59 -12.93
C ARG A 88 2.35 2.21 -13.46
N GLU A 89 3.65 1.95 -13.49
CA GLU A 89 4.19 0.64 -13.90
C GLU A 89 3.68 -0.49 -13.01
N VAL A 90 3.56 -0.30 -11.69
CA VAL A 90 3.05 -1.36 -10.80
C VAL A 90 1.57 -1.64 -11.05
N VAL A 91 0.80 -0.62 -11.42
CA VAL A 91 -0.65 -0.70 -11.66
C VAL A 91 -1.00 -1.28 -13.03
N LEU A 92 -0.13 -1.14 -14.04
CA LEU A 92 -0.36 -1.59 -15.42
C LEU A 92 -0.21 -3.12 -15.62
N VAL A 93 0.45 -3.83 -14.70
CA VAL A 93 0.77 -5.26 -14.83
C VAL A 93 -0.27 -6.09 -14.10
#